data_AF-A0A8T4QN40-F1
#
_entry.id   AF-A0A8T4QN40-F1
#
_cell.length_a   1.000
_cell.length_b   1.000
_cell.length_c   1.000
_cell.angle_alpha   90.00
_cell.angle_beta   90.00
_cell.angle_gamma   90.00
#
_symmetry.space_group_name_H-M   'P 1'
#
loop_
_entity.id
_entity.type
_entity.pdbx_description
1 polymer ?
#
loop_
_entity_poly.entity_id
_entity_poly.type
_entity_poly.pdbx_seq_one_letter_code
_entity_poly.pdbx_strand_id
1 'polypeptide(L)'
;MKKSTEKDKQFLITVNLSNRDFLTNLANILWTQIYSFTAFIIASYGAIISIAKFNLYSAIVGIIFCGIIIYIWRKYPQKAKKMLRDAEKFNQQYQKYYFELYPDKKNELH
;
A
#
# COMPACT_ATOMS: atom_id res chain seq x y z
N MET A 1 -39.98 -13.41 8.29
CA MET A 1 -38.88 -12.93 7.43
C MET A 1 -39.00 -11.42 7.26
N LYS A 2 -38.21 -10.61 7.97
CA LYS A 2 -38.12 -9.17 7.68
C LYS A 2 -37.32 -9.03 6.38
N LYS A 3 -37.94 -8.49 5.33
CA LYS A 3 -37.25 -8.14 4.09
C LYS A 3 -36.12 -7.17 4.43
N SER A 4 -34.90 -7.45 3.99
CA SER A 4 -33.82 -6.47 3.98
C SER A 4 -34.34 -5.16 3.40
N THR A 5 -34.11 -4.08 4.13
CA THR A 5 -34.39 -2.75 3.63
C THR A 5 -33.34 -2.45 2.56
N GLU A 6 -33.68 -1.80 1.44
CA GLU A 6 -32.67 -1.44 0.42
C GLU A 6 -31.47 -0.67 1.00
N LYS A 7 -31.71 0.07 2.09
CA LYS A 7 -30.70 0.76 2.90
C LYS A 7 -29.62 -0.18 3.44
N ASP A 8 -29.97 -1.42 3.76
CA ASP A 8 -29.06 -2.41 4.35
C ASP A 8 -28.09 -2.96 3.30
N LYS A 9 -28.57 -3.17 2.08
CA LYS A 9 -27.75 -3.55 0.92
C LYS A 9 -26.84 -2.42 0.49
N GLN A 10 -27.35 -1.19 0.43
CA GLN A 10 -26.55 -0.01 0.12
C GLN A 10 -25.42 0.18 1.14
N PHE A 11 -25.70 0.00 2.43
CA PHE A 11 -24.68 0.09 3.48
C PHE A 11 -23.57 -0.97 3.32
N LEU A 12 -23.92 -2.22 3.03
CA LEU A 12 -22.94 -3.29 2.79
C LEU A 12 -22.06 -3.02 1.57
N ILE A 13 -22.65 -2.51 0.50
CA ILE A 13 -21.93 -2.07 -0.70
C ILE A 13 -20.95 -0.96 -0.34
N THR A 14 -21.37 0.03 0.45
CA THR A 14 -20.49 1.12 0.93
C THR A 14 -19.32 0.62 1.76
N VAL A 15 -19.54 -0.34 2.68
CA VAL A 15 -18.46 -0.92 3.49
C VAL A 15 -17.45 -1.68 2.62
N ASN A 16 -17.94 -2.46 1.64
CA ASN A 16 -17.05 -3.22 0.76
C ASN A 16 -16.26 -2.31 -0.19
N LEU A 17 -16.91 -1.27 -0.74
CA LEU A 17 -16.24 -0.21 -1.50
C LEU A 17 -15.18 0.51 -0.67
N SER A 18 -15.52 0.94 0.55
CA SER A 18 -14.59 1.63 1.45
C SER A 18 -13.36 0.77 1.76
N ASN A 19 -13.52 -0.55 1.93
CA ASN A 19 -12.38 -1.43 2.18
C ASN A 19 -11.49 -1.59 0.93
N ARG A 20 -12.10 -1.79 -0.24
CA ARG A 20 -11.36 -1.86 -1.50
C ARG A 20 -10.60 -0.57 -1.77
N ASP A 21 -11.22 0.57 -1.52
CA ASP A 21 -10.63 1.88 -1.73
C ASP A 21 -9.51 2.15 -0.72
N PHE A 22 -9.67 1.72 0.54
CA PHE A 22 -8.60 1.78 1.54
C PHE A 22 -7.37 0.94 1.14
N LEU A 23 -7.56 -0.32 0.75
CA LEU A 23 -6.47 -1.19 0.32
C LEU A 23 -5.79 -0.67 -0.96
N THR A 24 -6.57 -0.14 -1.90
CA THR A 24 -6.06 0.47 -3.14
C THR A 24 -5.26 1.73 -2.84
N ASN A 25 -5.76 2.61 -1.98
CA ASN A 25 -5.06 3.82 -1.56
C ASN A 25 -3.78 3.50 -0.78
N LEU A 26 -3.82 2.50 0.11
CA LEU A 26 -2.65 2.05 0.84
C LEU A 26 -1.59 1.47 -0.10
N ALA A 27 -2.00 0.66 -1.08
CA ALA A 27 -1.10 0.17 -2.12
C ALA A 27 -0.48 1.32 -2.94
N ASN A 28 -1.29 2.31 -3.34
CA ASN A 28 -0.81 3.48 -4.06
C ASN A 28 0.19 4.29 -3.24
N ILE A 29 -0.08 4.56 -1.96
CA ILE A 29 0.85 5.27 -1.06
C ILE A 29 2.18 4.51 -0.97
N LEU A 30 2.14 3.19 -0.78
CA LEU A 30 3.33 2.36 -0.69
C LEU A 30 4.15 2.40 -1.99
N TRP A 31 3.50 2.40 -3.15
CA TRP A 31 4.16 2.56 -4.45
C TRP A 31 4.75 3.95 -4.63
N THR A 32 3.98 5.00 -4.37
CA THR A 32 4.43 6.39 -4.46
C THR A 32 5.66 6.63 -3.59
N GLN A 33 5.71 6.05 -2.39
CA GLN A 33 6.86 6.16 -1.50
C GLN A 33 8.14 5.55 -2.12
N ILE A 34 8.06 4.39 -2.78
CA ILE A 34 9.22 3.80 -3.49
C ILE A 34 9.68 4.72 -4.63
N TYR A 35 8.73 5.23 -5.42
CA TYR A 35 9.03 6.12 -6.52
C TYR A 35 9.69 7.41 -6.05
N SER A 36 9.16 8.04 -5.01
CA SER A 36 9.75 9.24 -4.39
C SER A 36 11.15 8.99 -3.87
N PHE A 37 11.38 7.86 -3.20
CA PHE A 37 12.71 7.49 -2.71
C PHE A 37 13.71 7.25 -3.86
N THR A 38 13.27 6.57 -4.92
CA THR A 38 14.10 6.33 -6.11
C THR A 38 14.45 7.65 -6.81
N ALA A 39 13.48 8.55 -6.96
CA ALA A 39 13.68 9.88 -7.54
C ALA A 39 14.64 10.72 -6.69
N PHE A 40 14.54 10.65 -5.35
CA PHE A 40 15.46 11.32 -4.45
C PHE A 40 16.90 10.84 -4.63
N ILE A 41 17.14 9.52 -4.73
CA ILE A 41 18.48 8.99 -4.98
C ILE A 41 19.02 9.50 -6.33
N ILE A 42 18.23 9.43 -7.39
CA ILE A 42 18.63 9.90 -8.72
C ILE A 42 18.98 11.40 -8.68
N ALA A 43 18.14 12.22 -8.02
CA ALA A 43 18.39 13.65 -7.88
C ALA A 43 19.68 13.93 -7.09
N SER A 44 19.90 13.20 -5.97
CA SER A 44 21.12 13.33 -5.17
C SER A 44 22.37 12.95 -5.98
N TYR A 45 22.29 11.92 -6.81
CA TYR A 45 23.38 11.52 -7.69
C TYR A 45 23.65 12.56 -8.78
N GLY A 46 22.59 13.10 -9.39
CA GLY A 46 22.69 14.20 -10.36
C GLY A 46 23.39 15.41 -9.76
N ALA A 47 23.06 15.80 -8.53
CA ALA A 47 23.72 16.90 -7.83
C ALA A 47 25.22 16.64 -7.60
N ILE A 48 25.60 15.41 -7.23
CA ILE A 48 27.01 15.00 -7.08
C ILE A 48 27.76 15.16 -8.40
N ILE A 49 27.17 14.71 -9.52
CA ILE A 49 27.76 14.87 -10.85
C ILE A 49 27.91 16.36 -11.23
N SER A 50 26.90 17.18 -10.95
CA SER A 50 26.95 18.62 -11.26
C SER A 50 28.05 19.37 -10.49
N ILE A 51 28.35 18.97 -9.26
CA ILE A 51 29.37 19.63 -8.42
C ILE A 51 30.77 19.06 -8.67
N ALA A 52 30.92 17.73 -8.63
CA ALA A 52 32.22 17.06 -8.68
C ALA A 52 32.69 16.72 -10.11
N LYS A 53 31.84 16.96 -11.12
CA LYS A 53 31.98 16.46 -12.50
C LYS A 53 32.02 14.93 -12.55
N PHE A 54 31.89 14.37 -13.76
CA PHE A 54 31.97 12.93 -13.95
C PHE A 54 33.42 12.45 -13.78
N ASN A 55 33.67 11.68 -12.73
CA ASN A 55 34.96 11.10 -12.38
C ASN A 55 34.81 9.66 -11.81
N LEU A 56 35.92 8.95 -11.60
CA LEU A 56 35.90 7.57 -11.08
C LEU A 56 35.12 7.45 -9.76
N TYR A 57 35.23 8.45 -8.88
CA TYR A 57 34.50 8.49 -7.61
C TYR A 57 32.98 8.55 -7.82
N SER A 58 32.51 9.43 -8.72
CA SER A 58 31.09 9.51 -9.08
C SER A 58 30.57 8.19 -9.65
N ALA A 59 31.35 7.50 -10.50
CA ALA A 59 30.97 6.20 -11.04
C ALA A 59 30.80 5.13 -9.94
N ILE A 60 31.72 5.09 -8.96
CA ILE A 60 31.64 4.17 -7.81
C ILE A 60 30.40 4.46 -6.96
N VAL A 61 30.14 5.73 -6.65
CA VAL A 61 28.94 6.16 -5.90
C VAL A 61 27.66 5.77 -6.64
N GLY A 62 27.63 5.93 -7.97
CA GLY A 62 26.50 5.52 -8.81
C GLY A 62 26.23 4.01 -8.73
N ILE A 63 27.28 3.18 -8.78
CA ILE A 63 27.15 1.71 -8.63
C ILE A 63 26.56 1.35 -7.26
N ILE A 64 27.02 1.99 -6.18
CA ILE A 64 26.50 1.76 -4.83
C ILE A 64 25.02 2.13 -4.76
N PHE A 65 24.63 3.29 -5.29
CA PHE A 65 23.23 3.72 -5.34
C PHE A 65 22.35 2.78 -6.17
N CYS A 66 22.82 2.31 -7.32
CA CYS A 66 22.12 1.28 -8.09
C CYS A 66 21.90 0.00 -7.27
N GLY A 67 22.92 -0.46 -6.53
CA GLY A 67 22.80 -1.61 -5.63
C GLY A 67 21.73 -1.42 -4.56
N ILE A 68 21.68 -0.23 -3.94
CA ILE A 68 20.67 0.12 -2.94
C ILE A 68 19.26 0.14 -3.52
N ILE A 69 19.07 0.76 -4.70
CA ILE A 69 17.77 0.81 -5.39
C ILE A 69 17.30 -0.62 -5.70
N ILE A 70 18.15 -1.46 -6.29
CA ILE A 70 17.80 -2.84 -6.64
C ILE A 70 17.41 -3.64 -5.39
N TYR A 71 18.16 -3.49 -4.29
CA TYR A 71 17.86 -4.16 -3.04
C TYR A 71 16.48 -3.76 -2.49
N ILE A 72 16.19 -2.46 -2.47
CA ILE A 72 14.92 -1.92 -1.99
C ILE A 72 13.77 -2.38 -2.89
N TRP A 73 13.92 -2.29 -4.20
CA TRP A 73 12.91 -2.76 -5.17
C TRP A 73 12.61 -4.25 -5.05
N ARG A 74 13.57 -5.08 -4.61
CA ARG A 74 13.33 -6.51 -4.34
C ARG A 74 12.64 -6.76 -3.00
N LYS A 75 13.05 -6.09 -1.93
CA LYS A 75 12.52 -6.34 -0.57
C LYS A 75 11.21 -5.63 -0.28
N TYR A 76 11.01 -4.44 -0.84
CA TYR A 76 9.85 -3.60 -0.52
C TYR A 76 8.53 -4.22 -0.96
N PRO A 77 8.38 -4.83 -2.16
CA PRO A 77 7.13 -5.48 -2.57
C PRO A 77 6.72 -6.61 -1.62
N GLN A 78 7.69 -7.34 -1.05
CA GLN A 78 7.43 -8.41 -0.08
C GLN A 78 6.87 -7.83 1.23
N LYS A 79 7.45 -6.73 1.73
CA LYS A 79 6.94 -6.02 2.91
C LYS A 79 5.57 -5.39 2.65
N ALA A 80 5.38 -4.74 1.51
CA ALA A 80 4.12 -4.13 1.10
C ALA A 80 3.00 -5.18 1.01
N LYS A 81 3.27 -6.35 0.41
CA LYS A 81 2.32 -7.47 0.39
C LYS A 81 1.94 -7.95 1.78
N LYS A 82 2.91 -8.00 2.72
CA LYS A 82 2.62 -8.36 4.11
C LYS A 82 1.73 -7.31 4.79
N MET A 83 2.06 -6.03 4.65
CA MET A 83 1.25 -4.93 5.19
C MET A 83 -0.18 -4.92 4.63
N LEU A 84 -0.35 -5.16 3.33
CA LEU A 84 -1.67 -5.29 2.71
C LEU A 84 -2.47 -6.47 3.27
N ARG A 85 -1.82 -7.63 3.48
CA ARG A 85 -2.47 -8.79 4.12
C ARG A 85 -2.84 -8.55 5.57
N ASP A 86 -1.99 -7.85 6.32
CA ASP A 86 -2.25 -7.53 7.72
C ASP A 86 -3.40 -6.50 7.83
N ALA A 87 -3.44 -5.51 6.92
CA ALA A 87 -4.55 -4.58 6.79
C ALA A 87 -5.87 -5.27 6.40
N GLU A 88 -5.82 -6.22 5.46
CA GLU A 88 -6.98 -7.02 5.06
C GLU A 88 -7.52 -7.84 6.24
N LYS A 89 -6.64 -8.50 7.01
CA LYS A 89 -7.03 -9.24 8.22
C LYS A 89 -7.64 -8.35 9.29
N PHE A 90 -7.05 -7.18 9.52
CA PHE A 90 -7.59 -6.21 10.47
C PHE A 90 -8.99 -5.77 10.04
N ASN A 91 -9.20 -5.52 8.74
CA ASN A 91 -10.50 -5.13 8.24
C ASN A 91 -11.53 -6.28 8.32
N GLN A 92 -11.12 -7.53 8.05
CA GLN A 92 -11.98 -8.71 8.26
C GLN A 92 -12.37 -8.89 9.73
N GLN A 93 -11.44 -8.65 10.67
CA GLN A 93 -11.75 -8.66 12.10
C GLN A 93 -12.73 -7.54 12.47
N TYR A 94 -12.54 -6.33 11.92
CA TYR A 94 -13.44 -5.21 12.13
C TYR A 94 -14.84 -5.50 11.60
N GLN A 95 -14.96 -6.08 10.40
CA GLN A 95 -16.23 -6.54 9.85
C GLN A 95 -16.88 -7.61 10.74
N LYS A 96 -16.11 -8.58 11.24
CA LYS A 96 -16.62 -9.62 12.13
C LYS A 96 -17.16 -9.04 13.44
N TYR A 97 -16.41 -8.14 14.07
CA TYR A 97 -16.86 -7.44 15.29
C TYR A 97 -18.11 -6.61 15.03
N TYR A 98 -18.20 -5.98 13.85
CA TYR A 98 -19.39 -5.24 13.43
C TYR A 98 -20.61 -6.15 13.24
N PHE A 99 -20.44 -7.34 12.66
CA PHE A 99 -21.51 -8.34 12.54
C PHE A 99 -21.91 -8.98 13.88
N GLU A 100 -21.02 -9.01 14.86
CA GLU A 100 -21.35 -9.41 16.23
C GLU A 100 -22.21 -8.35 16.95
N LEU A 101 -21.93 -7.06 16.72
CA LEU A 101 -22.75 -5.93 17.22
C LEU A 101 -24.12 -5.82 16.53
N TYR A 102 -24.23 -6.28 15.28
CA TYR A 102 -25.47 -6.27 14.50
C TYR A 102 -25.78 -7.67 13.92
N PRO A 103 -26.17 -8.64 14.77
CA PRO A 103 -26.35 -10.04 14.37
C PRO A 103 -27.44 -10.24 13.30
N ASP A 104 -28.42 -9.33 13.23
CA ASP A 104 -29.50 -9.33 12.24
C ASP A 104 -28.97 -9.22 10.79
N LYS A 105 -27.77 -8.66 10.62
CA LYS A 105 -27.11 -8.46 9.32
C LYS A 105 -26.26 -9.66 8.88
N LYS A 106 -26.00 -10.62 9.79
CA LYS A 106 -25.09 -11.76 9.58
C LYS A 106 -25.67 -12.82 8.63
N ASN A 107 -26.99 -12.99 8.62
CA ASN A 107 -27.68 -14.04 7.85
C ASN A 107 -27.95 -13.68 6.38
N GLU A 108 -27.67 -12.45 5.93
CA GLU A 108 -27.86 -12.03 4.52
C GLU A 108 -26.56 -12.08 3.69
N LEU A 109 -25.47 -12.53 4.29
CA LEU A 109 -24.12 -12.56 3.71
C LEU A 109 -23.62 -13.95 3.30
N HIS A 110 -24.46 -14.99 3.45
CA HIS A 110 -24.19 -16.33 2.96
C HIS A 110 -24.83 -16.57 1.59
#